data_AF-A0A259Y943-F1
#
_entry.id   AF-A0A259Y943-F1
#
_cell.length_a   1.000
_cell.length_b   1.000
_cell.length_c   1.000
_cell.angle_alpha   90.00
_cell.angle_beta   90.00
_cell.angle_gamma   90.00
#
_symmetry.space_group_name_H-M   'P 1'
#
loop_
_entity.id
_entity.type
_entity.pdbx_description
1 polymer ?
#
loop_
_entity_poly.entity_id
_entity_poly.type
_entity_poly.pdbx_seq_one_letter_code
_entity_poly.pdbx_strand_id
1 'polypeptide(L)'
;MPYQSCQSGSTPDRLSGYTILITGRTSRIGYGLARRLLEAGNTVIVDGRRKSLLDKITAEHPGIKSIALDVASPTSITNAAVVLTATYPDLNVVINNAGIMPTEDLRAPGSLQVAEDHMAINLLG
;
A
#
# COMPACT_ATOMS: atom_id res chain seq x y z
N MET A 1 -0.68 -21.75 -25.91
CA MET A 1 -1.84 -21.09 -25.29
C MET A 1 -1.87 -19.64 -25.75
N PRO A 2 -2.80 -19.19 -26.60
CA PRO A 2 -2.83 -17.78 -27.02
C PRO A 2 -3.43 -16.89 -25.92
N TYR A 3 -2.79 -15.74 -25.69
CA TYR A 3 -3.26 -14.68 -24.81
C TYR A 3 -4.48 -13.99 -25.45
N GLN A 4 -5.64 -14.06 -24.78
CA GLN A 4 -6.84 -13.37 -25.23
C GLN A 4 -6.69 -11.86 -24.99
N SER A 5 -6.72 -11.08 -26.08
CA SER A 5 -6.75 -9.62 -26.02
C SER A 5 -8.10 -9.12 -25.48
N CYS A 6 -8.07 -8.06 -24.68
CA CYS A 6 -9.28 -7.39 -24.19
C CYS A 6 -10.09 -6.82 -25.36
N GLN A 7 -11.33 -7.28 -25.51
CA GLN A 7 -12.29 -6.67 -26.43
C GLN A 7 -13.00 -5.49 -25.78
N SER A 8 -13.20 -4.43 -26.56
CA SER A 8 -13.87 -3.18 -26.17
C SER A 8 -15.40 -3.35 -26.14
N GLY A 9 -15.90 -4.03 -25.12
CA GLY A 9 -17.28 -3.85 -24.63
C GLY A 9 -17.25 -3.03 -23.35
N SER A 10 -18.33 -2.32 -23.01
CA SER A 10 -18.47 -1.63 -21.73
C SER A 10 -18.31 -2.64 -20.59
N THR A 11 -17.09 -2.75 -20.07
CA THR A 11 -16.76 -3.69 -19.01
C THR A 11 -17.57 -3.32 -17.78
N PRO A 12 -18.28 -4.26 -17.13
CA PRO A 12 -18.73 -4.05 -15.75
C PRO A 12 -17.49 -3.64 -14.94
N ASP A 13 -17.64 -2.72 -13.98
CA ASP A 13 -16.51 -2.10 -13.29
C ASP A 13 -15.70 -3.17 -12.55
N ARG A 14 -14.68 -3.72 -13.22
CA ARG A 14 -13.96 -4.97 -12.88
C ARG A 14 -13.13 -4.86 -11.59
N LEU A 15 -13.17 -3.69 -10.95
CA LEU A 15 -12.38 -3.31 -9.78
C LEU A 15 -13.28 -2.58 -8.77
N SER A 16 -14.43 -3.16 -8.42
CA SER A 16 -15.38 -2.59 -7.44
C SER A 16 -15.79 -3.64 -6.40
N GLY A 17 -16.21 -3.20 -5.21
CA GLY A 17 -16.67 -4.08 -4.12
C GLY A 17 -15.56 -4.84 -3.37
N TYR A 18 -14.29 -4.54 -3.62
CA TYR A 18 -13.17 -5.13 -2.88
C TYR A 18 -12.86 -4.34 -1.60
N THR A 19 -12.24 -5.03 -0.64
CA THR A 19 -11.59 -4.38 0.51
C THR A 19 -10.10 -4.49 0.31
N ILE A 20 -9.44 -3.35 0.17
CA ILE A 20 -8.10 -3.24 -0.38
C ILE A 20 -7.17 -2.57 0.64
N LEU A 21 -6.06 -3.24 0.99
CA LEU A 21 -4.93 -2.61 1.67
C LEU A 21 -3.91 -2.14 0.64
N ILE A 22 -3.47 -0.88 0.73
CA ILE A 22 -2.37 -0.34 -0.09
C ILE A 22 -1.21 0.04 0.81
N THR A 23 -0.07 -0.64 0.63
CA THR A 23 1.10 -0.39 1.46
C THR A 23 1.92 0.81 1.01
N GLY A 24 2.58 1.49 1.95
CA GLY A 24 3.49 2.61 1.72
C GLY A 24 2.88 3.77 0.95
N ARG A 25 1.62 4.09 1.25
CA ARG A 25 0.78 5.00 0.45
C ARG A 25 1.15 6.48 0.61
N THR A 26 2.12 6.82 1.46
CA THR A 26 2.51 8.23 1.74
C THR A 26 3.19 8.96 0.56
N SER A 27 3.25 8.35 -0.63
CA SER A 27 3.74 8.94 -1.89
C SER A 27 2.61 9.48 -2.78
N ARG A 28 2.93 10.32 -3.77
CA ARG A 28 1.94 10.86 -4.74
C ARG A 28 1.21 9.78 -5.55
N ILE A 29 1.89 8.70 -5.91
CA ILE A 29 1.32 7.63 -6.76
C ILE A 29 0.37 6.77 -5.94
N GLY A 30 0.83 6.34 -4.75
CA GLY A 30 -0.03 5.70 -3.76
C GLY A 30 -1.28 6.55 -3.57
N TYR A 31 -1.10 7.86 -3.31
CA TYR A 31 -2.17 8.87 -3.15
C TYR A 31 -3.13 9.04 -4.35
N GLY A 32 -2.69 8.81 -5.58
CA GLY A 32 -3.59 8.75 -6.73
C GLY A 32 -4.43 7.46 -6.74
N LEU A 33 -3.79 6.34 -6.41
CA LEU A 33 -4.37 5.00 -6.56
C LEU A 33 -5.57 4.73 -5.63
N ALA A 34 -5.41 4.82 -4.30
CA ALA A 34 -6.57 4.67 -3.39
C ALA A 34 -7.71 5.65 -3.66
N ARG A 35 -7.47 6.87 -4.18
CA ARG A 35 -8.56 7.79 -4.50
C ARG A 35 -9.40 7.22 -5.65
N ARG A 36 -8.73 6.76 -6.71
CA ARG A 36 -9.40 6.09 -7.84
C ARG A 36 -10.10 4.80 -7.44
N LEU A 37 -9.48 3.99 -6.59
CA LEU A 37 -10.10 2.75 -6.10
C LEU A 37 -11.29 3.04 -5.18
N LEU A 38 -11.23 4.07 -4.35
CA LEU A 38 -12.38 4.51 -3.56
C LEU A 38 -13.52 4.99 -4.47
N GLU A 39 -13.20 5.81 -5.48
CA GLU A 39 -14.17 6.30 -6.47
C GLU A 39 -14.82 5.16 -7.28
N ALA A 40 -14.10 4.07 -7.51
CA ALA A 40 -14.61 2.84 -8.12
C ALA A 40 -15.46 1.97 -7.17
N GLY A 41 -15.78 2.44 -5.96
CA GLY A 41 -16.69 1.76 -5.03
C GLY A 41 -16.04 0.66 -4.20
N ASN A 42 -14.75 0.77 -3.88
CA ASN A 42 -14.05 -0.15 -2.98
C ASN A 42 -13.92 0.42 -1.57
N THR A 43 -13.80 -0.47 -0.59
CA THR A 43 -13.27 -0.10 0.73
C THR A 43 -11.75 -0.03 0.62
N VAL A 44 -11.16 1.14 0.90
CA VAL A 44 -9.71 1.30 0.77
C VAL A 44 -9.07 1.68 2.09
N ILE A 45 -8.06 0.89 2.46
CA ILE A 45 -7.22 1.05 3.65
C ILE A 45 -5.82 1.38 3.17
N VAL A 46 -5.22 2.41 3.76
CA VAL A 46 -3.85 2.82 3.44
C VAL A 46 -2.99 2.71 4.68
N ASP A 47 -1.70 2.41 4.49
CA ASP A 47 -0.79 2.36 5.61
C ASP A 47 0.39 3.33 5.52
N GLY A 48 1.08 3.43 6.65
CA GLY A 48 2.38 4.07 6.75
C GLY A 48 2.83 4.24 8.19
N ARG A 49 4.11 4.62 8.33
CA ARG A 49 4.75 4.84 9.64
C ARG A 49 4.35 6.16 10.31
N ARG A 50 4.03 7.18 9.50
CA ARG A 50 3.82 8.56 9.95
C ARG A 50 2.34 8.82 10.19
N LYS A 51 1.89 8.69 11.44
CA LYS A 51 0.50 8.91 11.85
C LYS A 51 -0.05 10.26 11.39
N SER A 52 0.72 11.36 11.51
CA SER A 52 0.27 12.69 11.09
C SER A 52 -0.11 12.78 9.60
N LEU A 53 0.57 12.03 8.73
CA LEU A 53 0.21 11.97 7.31
C LEU A 53 -1.03 11.12 7.06
N LEU A 54 -1.20 10.02 7.79
CA LEU A 54 -2.40 9.20 7.72
C LEU A 54 -3.63 9.97 8.19
N ASP A 55 -3.51 10.70 9.30
CA ASP A 55 -4.57 11.55 9.84
C ASP A 55 -4.96 12.64 8.83
N LYS A 56 -3.97 13.26 8.16
CA LYS A 56 -4.24 14.22 7.08
C LYS A 56 -4.99 13.59 5.90
N ILE A 57 -4.57 12.39 5.45
CA ILE A 57 -5.23 11.70 4.33
C ILE A 57 -6.67 11.35 4.67
N THR A 58 -6.93 10.82 5.87
CA THR A 58 -8.28 10.44 6.30
C THR A 58 -9.18 11.65 6.57
N ALA A 59 -8.61 12.79 6.98
CA ALA A 59 -9.34 14.05 7.07
C ALA A 59 -9.74 14.61 5.70
N GLU A 60 -8.83 14.58 4.72
CA GLU A 60 -9.10 15.02 3.33
C GLU A 60 -10.06 14.06 2.59
N HIS A 61 -10.03 12.77 2.94
CA HIS A 61 -10.86 11.73 2.34
C HIS A 61 -11.46 10.79 3.40
N PRO A 62 -12.61 11.14 4.00
CA PRO A 62 -13.23 10.35 5.07
C PRO A 62 -13.59 8.89 4.70
N GLY A 63 -13.71 8.61 3.40
CA GLY A 63 -13.93 7.26 2.86
C GLY A 63 -12.69 6.37 2.89
N ILE A 64 -11.48 6.94 2.91
CA ILE A 64 -10.23 6.18 3.07
C ILE A 64 -10.03 5.87 4.55
N LYS A 65 -9.69 4.62 4.85
CA LYS A 65 -9.27 4.18 6.19
C LYS A 65 -7.75 4.08 6.26
N SER A 66 -7.20 4.11 7.48
CA SER A 66 -5.76 4.01 7.66
C SER A 66 -5.35 3.13 8.82
N ILE A 67 -4.18 2.52 8.70
CA ILE A 67 -3.51 1.78 9.77
C ILE A 67 -2.03 2.16 9.86
N ALA A 68 -1.47 2.17 11.06
CA ALA A 68 -0.03 2.31 11.23
C ALA A 68 0.65 0.97 10.89
N LEU A 69 1.63 1.00 9.98
CA LEU A 69 2.43 -0.16 9.61
C LEU A 69 3.83 0.29 9.21
N ASP A 70 4.83 -0.40 9.76
CA ASP A 70 6.19 -0.43 9.24
C ASP A 70 6.45 -1.78 8.55
N VAL A 71 6.49 -1.78 7.23
CA VAL A 71 6.74 -2.99 6.42
C VAL A 71 8.16 -3.57 6.61
N ALA A 72 9.10 -2.79 7.16
CA ALA A 72 10.43 -3.31 7.49
C ALA A 72 10.45 -4.06 8.84
N SER A 73 9.36 -4.06 9.60
CA SER A 73 9.27 -4.65 10.94
C SER A 73 8.33 -5.86 10.95
N PRO A 74 8.84 -7.10 11.10
CA PRO A 74 8.01 -8.30 11.20
C PRO A 74 6.96 -8.21 12.32
N THR A 75 7.34 -7.65 13.47
CA THR A 75 6.41 -7.42 14.58
C THR A 75 5.32 -6.42 14.21
N SER A 76 5.65 -5.34 13.50
CA SER A 76 4.64 -4.39 13.02
C SER A 76 3.68 -5.04 12.03
N ILE A 77 4.17 -5.90 11.13
CA ILE A 77 3.34 -6.65 10.17
C ILE A 77 2.38 -7.58 10.90
N THR A 78 2.88 -8.39 11.84
CA THR A 78 2.04 -9.32 12.61
C THR A 78 0.95 -8.59 13.38
N ASN A 79 1.30 -7.49 14.06
CA ASN A 79 0.34 -6.69 14.82
C ASN A 79 -0.71 -6.03 13.90
N ALA A 80 -0.29 -5.47 12.77
CA ALA A 80 -1.20 -4.88 11.80
C ALA A 80 -2.14 -5.94 11.21
N ALA A 81 -1.66 -7.14 10.91
CA ALA A 81 -2.48 -8.24 10.38
C ALA A 81 -3.60 -8.64 11.37
N VAL A 82 -3.29 -8.74 12.66
CA VAL A 82 -4.30 -9.02 13.70
C VAL A 82 -5.38 -7.93 13.73
N VAL A 83 -4.97 -6.66 13.74
CA VAL A 83 -5.91 -5.53 13.77
C VAL A 83 -6.74 -5.46 12.49
N LEU A 84 -6.12 -5.64 11.33
CA LEU A 84 -6.77 -5.59 10.02
C LEU A 84 -7.82 -6.69 9.87
N THR A 85 -7.47 -7.93 10.19
CA THR A 85 -8.39 -9.07 10.04
C THR A 85 -9.57 -8.99 11.02
N ALA A 86 -9.36 -8.41 12.21
CA ALA A 86 -10.45 -8.16 13.16
C ALA A 86 -11.36 -6.99 12.73
N THR A 87 -10.78 -5.92 12.16
CA THR A 87 -11.52 -4.70 11.80
C THR A 87 -12.19 -4.79 10.43
N TYR A 88 -11.55 -5.50 9.49
CA TYR A 88 -11.93 -5.62 8.09
C TYR A 88 -11.91 -7.10 7.68
N PRO A 89 -12.89 -7.91 8.13
CA PRO A 89 -12.93 -9.35 7.84
C PRO A 89 -13.03 -9.67 6.34
N ASP A 90 -13.52 -8.72 5.53
CA ASP A 90 -13.65 -8.86 4.07
C ASP A 90 -12.39 -8.41 3.29
N LEU A 91 -11.27 -8.09 3.96
CA LEU A 91 -10.00 -7.73 3.32
C LEU A 91 -9.54 -8.85 2.38
N ASN A 92 -9.54 -8.57 1.08
CA ASN A 92 -9.34 -9.58 0.04
C ASN A 92 -8.32 -9.18 -1.03
N VAL A 93 -7.80 -7.95 -0.97
CA VAL A 93 -6.73 -7.47 -1.87
C VAL A 93 -5.66 -6.76 -1.05
N VAL A 94 -4.40 -7.08 -1.32
CA VAL A 94 -3.23 -6.35 -0.83
C VAL A 94 -2.44 -5.85 -2.03
N ILE A 95 -2.18 -4.55 -2.07
CA ILE A 95 -1.33 -3.89 -3.07
C ILE A 95 -0.02 -3.53 -2.38
N ASN A 96 1.02 -4.32 -2.65
CA ASN A 96 2.38 -4.05 -2.18
C ASN A 96 2.95 -2.85 -2.96
N ASN A 97 2.85 -1.67 -2.37
CA ASN A 97 3.24 -0.40 -2.97
C ASN A 97 4.28 0.35 -2.11
N ALA A 98 4.62 -0.15 -0.92
CA ALA A 98 5.74 0.37 -0.16
C ALA A 98 7.05 0.23 -0.94
N GLY A 99 7.83 1.30 -0.95
CA GLY A 99 9.12 1.31 -1.61
C GLY A 99 9.94 2.54 -1.29
N ILE A 100 11.25 2.36 -1.23
CA ILE A 100 12.24 3.44 -1.11
C ILE A 100 13.29 3.33 -2.22
N MET A 101 13.86 4.49 -2.57
CA MET A 101 15.01 4.61 -3.47
C MET A 101 15.85 5.83 -3.04
N PRO A 102 16.51 5.78 -1.86
CA PRO A 102 17.49 6.78 -1.49
C PRO A 102 18.66 6.82 -2.49
N THR A 103 19.31 7.97 -2.60
CA THR A 103 20.57 8.08 -3.34
C THR A 103 21.67 7.35 -2.58
N GLU A 104 22.42 6.52 -3.30
CA GLU A 104 23.48 5.69 -2.72
C GLU A 104 24.85 6.10 -3.30
N ASP A 105 25.82 6.40 -2.43
CA ASP A 105 27.24 6.44 -2.81
C ASP A 105 27.87 5.13 -2.33
N LEU A 106 28.20 4.25 -3.29
CA LEU A 106 28.76 2.93 -3.02
C LEU A 106 30.09 2.97 -2.25
N ARG A 107 30.77 4.12 -2.25
CA ARG A 107 32.06 4.32 -1.58
C ARG A 107 31.90 4.87 -0.16
N ALA A 108 30.71 5.35 0.20
CA ALA A 108 30.48 5.94 1.50
C ALA A 108 30.37 4.86 2.59
N PRO A 109 30.88 5.10 3.81
CA PRO A 109 30.54 4.29 4.96
C PRO A 109 29.02 4.24 5.12
N GLY A 110 28.45 3.03 5.16
CA GLY A 110 26.99 2.82 5.27
C GLY A 110 26.28 2.44 3.98
N SER A 111 26.96 2.31 2.84
CA SER A 111 26.35 1.82 1.59
C SER A 111 25.66 0.45 1.75
N LEU A 112 26.27 -0.48 2.49
CA LEU A 112 25.65 -1.76 2.81
C LEU A 112 24.30 -1.60 3.52
N GLN A 113 24.20 -0.70 4.50
CA GLN A 113 22.94 -0.46 5.22
C GLN A 113 21.87 0.08 4.26
N VAL A 114 22.24 0.96 3.33
CA VAL A 114 21.31 1.48 2.31
C VAL A 114 20.79 0.34 1.43
N ALA A 115 21.65 -0.58 1.00
CA ALA A 115 21.25 -1.75 0.24
C ALA A 115 20.36 -2.72 1.05
N GLU A 116 20.66 -2.94 2.33
CA GLU A 116 19.84 -3.74 3.24
C GLU A 116 18.46 -3.11 3.44
N ASP A 117 18.37 -1.79 3.60
CA ASP A 117 17.10 -1.07 3.72
C ASP A 117 16.26 -1.20 2.45
N HIS A 118 16.88 -1.17 1.26
CA HIS A 118 16.19 -1.46 0.00
C HIS A 118 15.55 -2.85 0.02
N MET A 119 16.31 -3.87 0.44
CA MET A 119 15.83 -5.26 0.48
C MET A 119 14.72 -5.43 1.52
N ALA A 120 14.90 -4.86 2.71
CA ALA A 120 13.94 -4.94 3.80
C ALA A 120 12.58 -4.32 3.44
N ILE A 121 12.57 -3.18 2.75
CA ILE A 121 11.33 -2.46 2.44
C ILE A 121 10.71 -2.87 1.11
N ASN A 122 11.53 -3.06 0.06
CA ASN A 122 11.01 -3.22 -1.30
C ASN A 122 10.71 -4.69 -1.66
N LEU A 123 11.33 -5.65 -0.96
CA LEU A 123 11.24 -7.07 -1.29
C LEU A 123 10.70 -7.93 -0.14
N LEU A 124 11.21 -7.73 1.07
CA LEU A 124 10.85 -8.56 2.23
C LEU A 124 9.59 -8.09 2.96
N GLY A 125 9.21 -6.83 2.79
CA GLY A 125 8.05 -6.20 3.43
C GLY A 125 6.70 -6.53 2.82
#